data_AF-A0A834IQV4-F1
#
_entry.id   AF-A0A834IQV4-F1
#
_cell.length_a   1.000
_cell.length_b   1.000
_cell.length_c   1.000
_cell.angle_alpha   90.00
_cell.angle_beta   90.00
_cell.angle_gamma   90.00
#
_symmetry.space_group_name_H-M   'P 1'
#
loop_
_entity.id
_entity.type
_entity.pdbx_description
1 polymer ?
#
loop_
_entity_poly.entity_id
_entity_poly.type
_entity_poly.pdbx_seq_one_letter_code
_entity_poly.pdbx_strand_id
1 'polypeptide(L)'
;MSTEDGERNGHAKEVVTDENIKKIHKMILNDRKLKLSEIADTLKISTESVHHIIHEYLGMRKLCAKWVPRELTYDQKQRRVDDSEQCLKMIKRNKPEILHRYVTIDETWLET
;
A
#
# COMPACT_ATOMS: atom_id res chain seq x y z
N MET A 1 54.59 5.02 -20.50
CA MET A 1 54.17 4.35 -19.25
C MET A 1 52.67 4.55 -19.16
N SER A 2 51.88 3.57 -19.61
CA SER A 2 50.43 3.68 -19.70
C SER A 2 49.84 3.35 -18.33
N THR A 3 49.12 4.28 -17.72
CA THR A 3 48.41 4.03 -16.46
C THR A 3 47.05 3.42 -16.81
N GLU A 4 46.98 2.10 -16.80
CA GLU A 4 45.71 1.37 -16.89
C GLU A 4 44.93 1.62 -15.60
N ASP A 5 43.83 2.37 -15.70
CA ASP A 5 42.89 2.58 -14.61
C ASP A 5 42.15 1.24 -14.40
N GLY A 6 42.35 0.60 -13.23
CA GLY A 6 41.71 -0.66 -12.90
C GLY A 6 40.18 -0.54 -12.84
N GLU A 7 39.47 -1.67 -12.97
CA GLU A 7 38.00 -1.69 -12.91
C GLU A 7 37.49 -1.01 -11.63
N ARG A 8 36.90 0.18 -11.78
CA ARG A 8 36.27 0.91 -10.67
C ARG A 8 34.98 0.19 -10.28
N ASN A 9 35.06 -0.67 -9.27
CA ASN A 9 33.88 -1.15 -8.56
C ASN A 9 33.26 0.01 -7.77
N GLY A 10 32.31 0.70 -8.39
CA GLY A 10 31.59 1.80 -7.76
C GLY A 10 30.76 1.33 -6.56
N HIS A 11 30.71 2.19 -5.53
CA HIS A 11 29.98 2.04 -4.27
C HIS A 11 28.49 1.63 -4.42
N ALA A 12 27.90 1.85 -5.60
CA ALA A 12 26.52 1.47 -5.92
C ALA A 12 26.29 -0.06 -5.93
N LYS A 13 27.27 -0.87 -6.34
CA LYS A 13 27.13 -2.35 -6.33
C LYS A 13 27.15 -2.95 -4.92
N GLU A 14 27.78 -2.27 -3.96
CA GLU A 14 27.91 -2.76 -2.59
C GLU A 14 26.65 -2.53 -1.75
N VAL A 15 25.86 -1.51 -2.10
CA VAL A 15 24.61 -1.19 -1.39
C VAL A 15 23.43 -1.99 -1.94
N VAL A 16 23.40 -2.25 -3.25
CA VAL A 16 22.35 -3.04 -3.90
C VAL A 16 22.72 -4.52 -3.90
N THR A 17 22.76 -5.10 -2.71
CA THR A 17 22.94 -6.55 -2.53
C THR A 17 21.60 -7.25 -2.43
N ASP A 18 21.55 -8.52 -2.85
CA ASP A 18 20.35 -9.36 -2.68
C ASP A 18 19.88 -9.43 -1.22
N GLU A 19 20.80 -9.32 -0.27
CA GLU A 19 20.49 -9.25 1.16
C GLU A 19 19.72 -7.98 1.52
N ASN A 20 20.18 -6.82 1.06
CA ASN A 20 19.51 -5.55 1.31
C ASN A 20 18.14 -5.49 0.62
N ILE A 21 18.04 -6.00 -0.62
CA ILE A 21 16.76 -6.11 -1.34
C ILE A 21 15.76 -6.95 -0.52
N LYS A 22 16.17 -8.14 -0.05
CA LYS A 22 15.32 -9.02 0.77
C LYS A 22 14.93 -8.38 2.11
N LYS A 23 15.87 -7.69 2.78
CA LYS A 23 15.61 -7.00 4.06
C LYS A 23 14.60 -5.87 3.87
N ILE A 24 14.80 -5.00 2.88
CA ILE A 24 13.88 -3.89 2.55
C ILE A 24 12.49 -4.45 2.24
N HIS A 25 12.41 -5.49 1.40
CA HIS A 25 11.14 -6.13 1.06
C HIS A 25 10.40 -6.66 2.29
N LYS A 26 11.12 -7.33 3.21
CA LYS A 26 10.55 -7.83 4.46
C LYS A 26 10.06 -6.69 5.37
N MET A 27 10.82 -5.60 5.50
CA MET A 27 10.43 -4.44 6.30
C MET A 27 9.11 -3.83 5.78
N ILE A 28 9.01 -3.61 4.47
CA ILE A 28 7.81 -3.02 3.84
C ILE A 28 6.58 -3.93 3.98
N LEU A 29 6.75 -5.25 3.87
CA LEU A 29 5.63 -6.19 4.03
C LEU A 29 5.12 -6.27 5.47
N ASN A 30 6.01 -6.12 6.45
CA ASN A 30 5.63 -6.09 7.86
C ASN A 30 4.90 -4.79 8.24
N ASP A 31 5.40 -3.64 7.78
CA ASP A 31 4.73 -2.35 7.96
C ASP A 31 4.80 -1.50 6.69
N ARG A 32 3.65 -1.38 6.03
CA ARG A 32 3.50 -0.59 4.80
C ARG A 32 3.51 0.92 5.03
N LYS A 33 3.48 1.38 6.29
CA LYS A 33 3.52 2.80 6.66
C LYS A 33 4.93 3.32 6.93
N LEU A 34 5.94 2.46 6.83
CA LEU A 34 7.34 2.84 7.05
C LEU A 34 7.79 3.96 6.11
N LYS A 35 8.55 4.89 6.67
CA LYS A 35 9.22 5.96 5.92
C LYS A 35 10.52 5.45 5.31
N LEU A 36 10.89 6.03 4.18
CA LEU A 36 12.19 5.75 3.53
C LEU A 36 13.38 6.00 4.46
N SER A 37 13.31 7.06 5.28
CA SER A 37 14.35 7.39 6.26
C SER A 37 14.52 6.31 7.32
N GLU A 38 13.43 5.72 7.81
CA GLU A 38 13.49 4.67 8.84
C GLU A 38 14.17 3.40 8.30
N ILE A 39 13.92 3.06 7.04
CA ILE A 39 14.58 1.94 6.36
C ILE A 39 16.06 2.25 6.15
N ALA A 40 16.39 3.45 5.68
CA ALA A 40 17.76 3.91 5.49
C ALA A 40 18.57 3.87 6.80
N ASP A 41 17.98 4.38 7.88
CA ASP A 41 18.60 4.41 9.21
C ASP A 41 18.81 3.02 9.80
N THR A 42 17.91 2.08 9.51
CA THR A 42 18.00 0.68 9.97
C THR A 42 19.09 -0.07 9.23
N LEU A 43 19.19 0.12 7.92
CA LEU A 43 20.14 -0.59 7.07
C LEU A 43 21.48 0.13 6.92
N LYS A 44 21.61 1.35 7.47
CA LYS A 44 22.79 2.23 7.36
C LYS A 44 23.21 2.49 5.91
N ILE A 45 22.23 2.73 5.06
CA ILE A 45 22.41 3.06 3.64
C ILE A 45 21.71 4.38 3.34
N SER A 46 22.02 4.99 2.19
CA SER A 46 21.41 6.26 1.82
C SER A 46 19.92 6.12 1.47
N THR A 47 19.15 7.18 1.70
CA THR A 47 17.73 7.24 1.34
C THR A 47 17.48 7.05 -0.15
N GLU A 48 18.39 7.55 -0.99
CA GLU A 48 18.35 7.41 -2.45
C GLU A 48 18.52 5.94 -2.84
N SER A 49 19.41 5.22 -2.16
CA SER A 49 19.65 3.80 -2.41
C SER A 49 18.42 2.96 -2.04
N VAL A 50 17.78 3.26 -0.91
CA VAL A 50 16.50 2.62 -0.53
C VAL A 50 15.43 2.92 -1.58
N HIS A 51 15.30 4.17 -1.99
CA HIS A 51 14.34 4.57 -3.03
C HIS A 51 14.61 3.82 -4.34
N HIS A 52 15.85 3.75 -4.78
CA HIS A 52 16.26 3.03 -5.99
C HIS A 52 15.93 1.54 -5.90
N ILE A 53 16.21 0.88 -4.77
CA ILE A 53 15.88 -0.53 -4.55
C ILE A 53 14.36 -0.77 -4.61
N ILE A 54 13.57 0.08 -3.95
CA ILE A 54 12.11 -0.04 -3.92
C ILE A 54 11.50 0.12 -5.32
N HIS A 55 11.99 1.10 -6.08
CA HIS A 55 11.44 1.41 -7.39
C HIS A 55 11.94 0.47 -8.49
N GLU A 56 13.26 0.29 -8.61
CA GLU A 56 13.86 -0.43 -9.74
C GLU A 56 13.96 -1.95 -9.52
N TYR A 57 14.20 -2.40 -8.29
CA TYR A 57 14.41 -3.83 -8.00
C TYR A 57 13.15 -4.52 -7.45
N LEU A 58 12.36 -3.81 -6.63
CA LEU A 58 11.10 -4.35 -6.09
C LEU A 58 9.88 -3.97 -6.93
N GLY A 59 10.00 -3.02 -7.86
CA GLY A 59 8.88 -2.55 -8.69
C GLY A 59 7.73 -1.94 -7.89
N MET A 60 7.99 -1.51 -6.65
CA MET A 60 6.98 -1.00 -5.73
C MET A 60 6.77 0.50 -5.94
N ARG A 61 5.53 0.94 -5.74
CA ARG A 61 5.15 2.36 -5.80
C ARG A 61 4.40 2.73 -4.54
N LYS A 62 4.69 3.93 -4.02
CA LYS A 62 3.93 4.49 -2.90
C LYS A 62 2.51 4.78 -3.35
N LEU A 63 1.53 4.13 -2.71
CA LEU A 63 0.13 4.47 -2.87
C LEU A 63 -0.30 5.36 -1.72
N CYS A 64 -1.00 6.45 -2.02
CA CYS A 64 -1.61 7.29 -0.99
C CYS A 64 -2.66 6.46 -0.23
N ALA A 65 -2.63 6.52 1.10
CA ALA A 65 -3.67 5.92 1.92
C ALA A 65 -5.02 6.59 1.60
N LYS A 66 -6.07 5.79 1.46
CA LYS A 66 -7.45 6.30 1.36
C LYS A 66 -7.95 6.66 2.75
N TRP A 67 -8.60 7.81 2.86
CA TRP A 67 -9.36 8.16 4.07
C TRP A 67 -10.51 7.17 4.25
N VAL A 68 -10.60 6.59 5.44
CA VAL A 68 -11.69 5.71 5.85
C VAL A 68 -12.47 6.45 6.93
N PRO A 69 -13.80 6.66 6.77
CA PRO A 69 -14.58 7.48 7.71
C PRO A 69 -14.57 6.99 9.16
N ARG A 70 -14.41 5.68 9.38
CA ARG A 70 -14.45 5.08 10.71
C ARG A 70 -13.65 3.79 10.77
N GLU A 71 -13.01 3.56 11.92
CA GLU A 71 -12.47 2.26 12.28
C GLU A 71 -13.58 1.38 12.87
N LEU A 72 -13.88 0.28 12.19
CA LEU A 72 -14.97 -0.64 12.58
C LEU A 72 -14.45 -1.74 13.52
N THR A 73 -15.26 -2.09 14.52
CA THR A 73 -15.03 -3.27 15.35
C THR A 73 -15.24 -4.55 14.54
N TYR A 74 -14.77 -5.69 15.07
CA TYR A 74 -14.98 -7.00 14.45
C TYR A 74 -16.48 -7.27 14.20
N ASP A 75 -17.32 -7.08 15.21
CA ASP A 75 -18.76 -7.33 15.09
C ASP A 75 -19.45 -6.41 14.08
N GLN A 76 -19.02 -5.15 13.98
CA GLN A 76 -19.52 -4.21 12.98
C GLN A 76 -19.14 -4.63 11.56
N LYS A 77 -17.93 -5.18 11.37
CA LYS A 77 -17.50 -5.72 10.08
C LYS A 77 -18.33 -6.94 9.70
N GLN A 78 -18.54 -7.86 10.65
CA GLN A 78 -19.34 -9.06 10.41
C GLN A 78 -20.77 -8.70 10.04
N ARG A 79 -21.42 -7.80 10.80
CA ARG A 79 -22.77 -7.34 10.49
C ARG A 79 -22.88 -6.73 9.10
N ARG A 80 -21.91 -5.90 8.70
CA ARG A 80 -21.88 -5.34 7.33
C ARG A 80 -21.77 -6.41 6.25
N VAL A 81 -21.02 -7.49 6.49
CA VAL A 81 -20.92 -8.62 5.54
C VAL A 81 -22.27 -9.33 5.46
N ASP A 82 -22.86 -9.68 6.60
CA ASP A 82 -24.14 -10.39 6.66
C ASP A 82 -25.26 -9.60 5.96
N ASP A 83 -25.38 -8.30 6.26
CA ASP A 83 -26.35 -7.39 5.63
C ASP A 83 -26.11 -7.30 4.11
N SER A 84 -24.85 -7.21 3.69
CA SER A 84 -24.50 -7.13 2.27
C SER A 84 -24.82 -8.42 1.53
N GLU A 85 -24.59 -9.58 2.14
CA GLU A 85 -24.95 -10.87 1.57
C GLU A 85 -26.46 -11.04 1.42
N GLN A 86 -27.24 -10.59 2.41
CA GLN A 86 -28.70 -10.57 2.33
C GLN A 86 -29.18 -9.68 1.20
N CYS A 87 -28.68 -8.44 1.13
CA CYS A 87 -28.97 -7.51 0.04
C CYS A 87 -28.61 -8.10 -1.33
N LEU A 88 -27.44 -8.74 -1.45
CA LEU A 88 -27.00 -9.38 -2.69
C LEU A 88 -27.93 -10.54 -3.11
N LYS A 89 -28.36 -11.37 -2.16
CA LYS A 89 -29.33 -12.46 -2.42
C LYS A 89 -30.66 -11.89 -2.94
N MET A 90 -31.16 -10.81 -2.34
CA MET A 90 -32.37 -10.13 -2.80
C MET A 90 -32.19 -9.60 -4.23
N ILE A 91 -31.12 -8.83 -4.47
CA ILE A 91 -30.82 -8.24 -5.79
C ILE A 91 -30.71 -9.33 -6.87
N LYS A 92 -30.07 -10.47 -6.56
CA LYS A 92 -29.95 -11.59 -7.51
C LYS A 92 -31.29 -12.25 -7.87
N ARG A 93 -32.29 -12.21 -6.97
CA ARG A 93 -33.61 -12.80 -7.22
C ARG A 93 -34.44 -11.95 -8.19
N ASN A 94 -34.53 -10.64 -7.95
CA ASN A 94 -35.28 -9.74 -8.84
C ASN A 94 -34.78 -8.29 -8.75
N LYS A 95 -33.62 -8.01 -9.35
CA LYS A 95 -33.00 -6.68 -9.38
C LYS A 95 -33.94 -5.55 -9.84
N PRO A 96 -34.65 -5.65 -10.98
CA PRO A 96 -35.44 -4.52 -11.48
C PRO A 96 -36.60 -4.17 -10.54
N GLU A 97 -37.30 -5.16 -9.97
CA GLU A 97 -38.40 -4.90 -9.04
C GLU A 97 -37.91 -4.26 -7.74
N ILE A 98 -36.79 -4.76 -7.19
CA ILE A 98 -36.21 -4.24 -5.94
C ILE A 98 -35.78 -2.79 -6.13
N LEU A 99 -35.04 -2.49 -7.21
CA LEU A 99 -34.57 -1.13 -7.47
C LEU A 99 -35.73 -0.16 -7.77
N HIS A 100 -36.81 -0.63 -8.38
CA HIS A 100 -37.99 0.22 -8.63
C HIS A 100 -38.68 0.67 -7.34
N ARG A 101 -38.60 -0.12 -6.26
CA ARG A 101 -39.20 0.20 -4.96
C ARG A 101 -38.24 0.84 -3.95
N TYR A 102 -36.95 0.89 -4.26
CA TYR A 102 -35.93 1.31 -3.31
C TYR A 102 -35.77 2.84 -3.32
N VAL A 103 -36.04 3.48 -2.19
CA VAL A 103 -35.89 4.93 -1.99
C VAL A 103 -34.94 5.16 -0.81
N THR A 104 -33.93 6.01 -1.01
CA THR A 104 -32.97 6.41 0.04
C THR A 104 -32.99 7.91 0.24
N ILE A 105 -32.82 8.36 1.47
CA ILE A 105 -32.69 9.77 1.85
C ILE A 105 -31.49 9.87 2.79
N ASP A 106 -30.69 10.92 2.63
CA ASP A 106 -29.60 11.27 3.53
C ASP A 106 -29.56 12.80 3.67
N GLU A 107 -29.05 13.29 4.80
CA GLU A 107 -28.96 14.72 5.09
C GLU A 107 -27.50 15.18 4.99
N THR A 108 -27.27 16.30 4.32
CA THR A 108 -25.92 16.89 4.19
C THR A 108 -25.97 18.35 4.64
N TRP A 109 -25.10 18.70 5.58
CA TRP A 109 -24.94 20.08 6.04
C TRP A 109 -24.29 20.93 4.95
N LEU A 110 -24.84 22.12 4.72
CA LEU A 110 -24.26 23.13 3.85
C LEU A 110 -23.75 24.28 4.71
N GLU A 111 -22.48 24.64 4.52
CA GLU A 111 -21.90 25.84 5.12
C GLU A 111 -22.28 27.04 4.24
N THR A 112 -23.02 28.00 4.81
CA THR A 112 -23.49 29.23 4.13
C THR A 112 -22.74 30.44 4.64
#